data_AF-A0A5B7KA26-F1
#
_entry.id   AF-A0A5B7KA26-F1
#
_cell.length_a   1.000
_cell.length_b   1.000
_cell.length_c   1.000
_cell.angle_alpha   90.00
_cell.angle_beta   90.00
_cell.angle_gamma   90.00
#
_symmetry.space_group_name_H-M   'P 1'
#
loop_
_entity.id
_entity.type
_entity.pdbx_description
1 polymer ?
#
loop_
_entity_poly.entity_id
_entity_poly.type
_entity_poly.pdbx_seq_one_letter_code
_entity_poly.pdbx_strand_id
1 'polypeptide(L)' 'MLELDHLSVSGDVTFGRRVVLKGTVIIIANHGDRIDIPAGSILENKIVSGNMRILDH' A
#
# COMPACT_ATOMS: atom_id res chain seq x y z
N MET A 1 -19.03 -3.46 5.78
CA MET A 1 -19.06 -3.76 4.34
C MET A 1 -17.68 -3.43 3.81
N LEU A 2 -17.02 -4.32 3.05
CA LEU A 2 -15.72 -4.04 2.44
C LEU A 2 -15.97 -3.22 1.17
N GLU A 3 -15.64 -1.94 1.20
CA GLU A 3 -15.88 -0.95 0.13
C GLU A 3 -14.65 -0.84 -0.77
N LEU A 4 -14.16 -1.96 -1.30
CA LEU A 4 -13.01 -1.97 -2.21
C LEU A 4 -13.52 -2.16 -3.64
N ASP A 5 -13.24 -1.19 -4.51
CA ASP A 5 -13.65 -1.23 -5.91
C ASP A 5 -12.53 -1.81 -6.79
N HIS A 6 -11.29 -1.37 -6.56
CA HIS A 6 -10.15 -1.81 -7.35
C HIS A 6 -8.87 -1.82 -6.52
N LEU A 7 -8.12 -2.91 -6.59
CA LEU A 7 -6.80 -3.05 -5.99
C LEU A 7 -5.81 -3.56 -7.01
N SER A 8 -4.76 -2.78 -7.25
CA SER A 8 -3.62 -3.19 -8.07
C SER A 8 -2.34 -3.04 -7.25
N VAL A 9 -1.54 -4.10 -7.20
CA VAL A 9 -0.27 -4.13 -6.47
C VAL A 9 0.80 -4.70 -7.41
N SER A 10 1.90 -3.97 -7.59
CA SER A 10 3.01 -4.38 -8.45
C SER A 10 4.34 -4.11 -7.76
N GLY A 11 5.30 -5.03 -7.90
CA GLY A 11 6.63 -4.97 -7.26
C GLY A 11 6.68 -5.53 -5.84
N ASP A 12 7.72 -5.16 -5.08
CA ASP A 12 7.94 -5.63 -3.69
C ASP A 12 7.16 -4.74 -2.70
N VAL A 13 5.98 -5.21 -2.30
CA VAL A 13 5.07 -4.50 -1.39
C VAL A 13 4.69 -5.40 -0.21
N THR A 14 4.88 -4.90 1.01
CA THR A 14 4.50 -5.59 2.25
C THR A 14 3.42 -4.82 2.98
N PHE A 15 2.40 -5.52 3.47
CA PHE A 15 1.33 -4.94 4.28
C PHE A 15 1.46 -5.34 5.74
N GLY A 16 1.43 -4.34 6.62
CA GLY A 16 1.32 -4.52 8.05
C GLY A 16 -0.04 -5.08 8.47
N ARG A 17 -0.17 -5.41 9.76
CA ARG A 17 -1.43 -5.95 10.30
C ARG A 17 -2.52 -4.88 10.33
N ARG A 18 -3.79 -5.28 10.15
CA ARG A 18 -4.97 -4.39 10.23
C ARG A 18 -4.96 -3.21 9.22
N VAL A 19 -4.37 -3.41 8.04
CA VAL A 19 -4.53 -2.43 6.95
C VAL A 19 -5.96 -2.47 6.43
N VAL A 20 -6.52 -1.29 6.13
CA VAL A 20 -7.85 -1.12 5.56
C VAL A 20 -7.71 -0.49 4.17
N LEU A 21 -8.26 -1.14 3.16
CA LEU A 21 -8.25 -0.67 1.77
C LEU A 21 -9.68 -0.33 1.36
N LYS A 22 -9.88 0.84 0.74
CA LYS A 22 -11.19 1.35 0.30
C LYS A 22 -11.10 2.04 -1.06
N GLY A 23 -12.18 1.95 -1.83
CA GLY A 23 -12.31 2.52 -3.17
C GLY A 23 -11.29 1.94 -4.13
N THR A 24 -10.60 2.82 -4.87
CA THR A 24 -9.52 2.45 -5.79
C THR A 24 -8.15 2.63 -5.14
N VAL A 25 -7.40 1.55 -4.94
CA VAL A 25 -6.05 1.56 -4.40
C VAL A 25 -5.09 0.96 -5.41
N ILE A 26 -4.06 1.72 -5.80
CA ILE A 26 -3.02 1.25 -6.73
C ILE A 26 -1.67 1.44 -6.06
N ILE A 27 -0.87 0.38 -5.94
CA ILE A 27 0.44 0.39 -5.29
C ILE A 27 1.48 -0.14 -6.28
N ILE A 28 2.49 0.66 -6.58
CA ILE A 28 3.52 0.33 -7.56
C ILE A 28 4.90 0.56 -6.92
N ALA A 29 5.56 -0.53 -6.56
CA ALA A 29 6.97 -0.56 -6.20
C ALA A 29 7.81 -0.79 -7.47
N ASN A 30 8.76 0.13 -7.73
CA ASN A 30 9.67 0.00 -8.87
C ASN A 30 10.68 -1.12 -8.63
N HIS A 31 11.35 -1.55 -9.70
CA HIS A 31 12.39 -2.58 -9.62
C HIS A 31 13.54 -2.13 -8.70
N GLY A 32 13.72 -2.82 -7.57
CA GLY A 32 14.72 -2.51 -6.55
C GLY A 32 14.21 -1.63 -5.40
N ASP A 33 12.97 -1.14 -5.49
CA ASP A 33 12.27 -0.45 -4.40
C ASP A 33 11.37 -1.42 -3.65
N ARG A 34 11.29 -1.21 -2.33
CA ARG A 34 10.37 -1.91 -1.43
C ARG A 34 9.44 -0.89 -0.79
N ILE A 35 8.15 -1.21 -0.76
CA ILE A 35 7.12 -0.42 -0.09
C ILE A 35 6.58 -1.23 1.09
N ASP A 36 6.80 -0.72 2.30
CA ASP A 36 6.21 -1.29 3.51
C ASP A 36 5.04 -0.41 3.98
N ILE A 37 3.82 -0.94 3.87
CA ILE A 37 2.61 -0.29 4.38
C ILE A 37 2.51 -0.60 5.88
N PRO A 38 2.56 0.40 6.78
CA PRO A 38 2.58 0.15 8.22
C PRO A 38 1.25 -0.42 8.72
N ALA A 39 1.31 -1.12 9.86
CA ALA A 39 0.14 -1.70 10.49
C ALA A 39 -0.90 -0.63 10.88
N GLY A 40 -2.18 -0.91 10.65
CA GLY A 40 -3.28 0.03 10.90
C GLY A 40 -3.48 1.11 9.83
N SER A 41 -2.71 1.10 8.73
CA SER A 41 -2.87 2.06 7.64
C SER A 41 -4.24 1.96 6.98
N ILE A 42 -4.82 3.11 6.64
CA ILE A 42 -6.07 3.19 5.88
C ILE A 42 -5.79 3.85 4.52
N LEU A 43 -5.93 3.09 3.44
CA LEU A 43 -5.73 3.53 2.07
C LEU A 43 -7.09 3.62 1.38
N GLU A 44 -7.54 4.84 1.11
CA GLU A 44 -8.82 5.10 0.46
C GLU A 44 -8.61 6.00 -0.76
N ASN A 45 -8.99 5.52 -1.94
CA ASN A 45 -8.84 6.23 -3.22
C ASN A 45 -7.42 6.78 -3.41
N LYS A 46 -6.41 5.94 -3.14
CA LYS A 46 -4.98 6.32 -3.15
C LYS A 46 -4.19 5.59 -4.20
N ILE A 47 -3.27 6.32 -4.83
CA ILE A 47 -2.21 5.77 -5.68
C ILE A 47 -0.89 5.95 -4.92
N VAL A 48 -0.22 4.84 -4.62
CA VAL A 48 1.08 4.78 -3.95
C VAL A 48 2.11 4.34 -4.98
N SER A 49 3.12 5.16 -5.27
CA SER A 49 4.21 4.82 -6.18
C SER A 49 5.54 5.36 -5.68
N GLY A 50 6.62 4.60 -5.88
CA GLY A 50 8.01 5.01 -5.57
C GLY A 50 8.70 4.23 -4.44
N ASN A 51 9.81 4.77 -3.93
CA ASN A 51 10.56 4.26 -2.78
C ASN A 51 9.95 4.82 -1.48
N MET A 52 9.07 4.07 -0.81
CA MET A 52 8.60 4.43 0.52
C MET A 52 9.35 3.59 1.56
N ARG A 53 10.53 4.05 1.98
CA ARG A 53 11.24 3.50 3.14
C ARG A 53 10.83 4.27 4.40
N ILE A 54 10.01 3.65 5.24
CA ILE A 54 9.79 4.12 6.61
C ILE A 54 10.80 3.37 7.49
N LEU A 55 11.79 4.09 8.03
CA LEU A 55 12.70 3.58 9.05
C LEU A 55 12.15 4.01 10.41
N ASP A 56 11.66 3.05 11.22
CA ASP A 56 11.36 3.28 12.63
C ASP A 56 12.66 3.60 13.40
N HIS A 57 12.61 4.53 14.36
CA HIS A 57 13.73 4.90 15.26
C HIS A 57 13.32 4.72 16.73
#